data_AF-A0A356CTP5-F1
#
_entry.id   AF-A0A356CTP5-F1
#
_cell.length_a   1.000
_cell.length_b   1.000
_cell.length_c   1.000
_cell.angle_alpha   90.00
_cell.angle_beta   90.00
_cell.angle_gamma   90.00
#
_symmetry.space_group_name_H-M   'P 1'
#
loop_
_entity.id
_entity.type
_entity.pdbx_description
1 polymer ?
#
loop_
_entity_poly.entity_id
_entity_poly.type
_entity_poly.pdbx_seq_one_letter_code
_entity_poly.pdbx_strand_id
1 'polypeptide(L)'
;MQPYDMPDEKGHFGPFGGVFVAETLIEALDELRVMYEKYRHDPDFLAEFHHDLKHFVGRPSPIYHAKRWSDRVGGAQIYLKREDLNHTGAHKVNNTVGQALLAKRMGKPRIIAETGAGQHGVATATISARLGLECVVYMGSEDVKRQAPNVYRMKLLGAKVVPVESGSKTLKDALNEAMRDWVTNISTTFYIIGTVAGPHPYPMMVRDFNSVVGVECKSQMNEMLGRQPDAVVACVGGGSNAMGIFYPYIDLSDVRLIGVEAAGHGIETGKHAAPLTANSPIGVL
;
A
#
# COMPACT_ATOMS: atom_id res chain seq x y z
N MET A 1 -7.29 21.67 -18.04
CA MET A 1 -6.47 21.17 -16.91
C MET A 1 -5.26 20.49 -17.54
N GLN A 2 -4.04 20.77 -17.10
CA GLN A 2 -2.90 19.96 -17.52
C GLN A 2 -3.10 18.54 -16.96
N PRO A 3 -2.85 17.49 -17.76
CA PRO A 3 -2.95 16.11 -17.27
C PRO A 3 -1.96 15.90 -16.12
N TYR A 4 -2.35 15.14 -15.10
CA TYR A 4 -1.47 14.82 -13.97
C TYR A 4 -0.24 14.01 -14.45
N ASP A 5 0.97 14.52 -14.20
CA ASP A 5 2.24 13.92 -14.66
C ASP A 5 3.23 13.59 -13.51
N MET A 6 2.78 13.66 -12.25
CA MET A 6 3.66 13.51 -11.09
C MET A 6 3.95 12.03 -10.73
N PRO A 7 5.10 11.75 -10.07
CA PRO A 7 6.16 12.68 -9.65
C PRO A 7 7.11 13.08 -10.79
N ASP A 8 7.96 14.08 -10.52
CA ASP A 8 9.09 14.43 -11.39
C ASP A 8 10.15 13.32 -11.47
N GLU A 9 11.16 13.50 -12.33
CA GLU A 9 12.26 12.53 -12.54
C GLU A 9 13.07 12.25 -11.26
N LYS A 10 13.05 13.17 -10.29
CA LYS A 10 13.72 13.03 -8.99
C LYS A 10 12.80 12.42 -7.93
N GLY A 11 11.58 12.04 -8.31
CA GLY A 11 10.60 11.43 -7.43
C GLY A 11 9.84 12.40 -6.53
N HIS A 12 9.80 13.70 -6.87
CA HIS A 12 9.05 14.70 -6.11
C HIS A 12 7.64 14.92 -6.65
N PHE A 13 6.68 15.02 -5.73
CA PHE A 13 5.32 15.47 -5.94
C PHE A 13 5.22 16.92 -5.42
N GLY A 14 5.62 17.89 -6.25
CA GLY A 14 5.84 19.26 -5.78
C GLY A 14 6.92 19.28 -4.68
N PRO A 15 6.67 19.78 -3.46
CA PRO A 15 7.67 19.84 -2.39
C PRO A 15 7.85 18.50 -1.62
N PHE A 16 7.08 17.46 -1.93
CA PHE A 16 7.08 16.19 -1.20
C PHE A 16 7.74 15.07 -2.00
N GLY A 17 8.19 13.99 -1.35
CA GLY A 17 8.76 12.82 -2.04
C GLY A 17 10.29 12.86 -2.04
N GLY A 18 10.91 12.47 -3.15
CA GLY A 18 12.36 12.42 -3.31
C GLY A 18 13.02 11.15 -2.75
N VAL A 19 14.34 11.19 -2.61
CA VAL A 19 15.18 10.08 -2.11
C VAL A 19 16.02 10.59 -0.95
N PHE A 20 15.57 10.30 0.28
CA PHE A 20 16.24 10.71 1.52
C PHE A 20 16.62 9.47 2.33
N VAL A 21 17.68 8.79 1.90
CA VAL A 21 18.20 7.56 2.52
C VAL A 21 19.71 7.63 2.74
N ALA A 22 20.26 6.67 3.48
CA ALA A 22 21.70 6.49 3.56
C ALA A 22 22.28 6.11 2.19
N GLU A 23 23.51 6.55 1.92
CA GLU A 23 24.25 6.28 0.68
C GLU A 23 24.26 4.79 0.29
N THR A 24 24.34 3.91 1.29
CA THR A 24 24.35 2.46 1.11
C THR A 24 23.08 1.88 0.50
N LEU A 25 21.97 2.63 0.46
CA LEU A 25 20.71 2.22 -0.16
C LEU A 25 20.49 2.81 -1.56
N ILE A 26 21.33 3.77 -1.99
CA ILE A 26 21.15 4.47 -3.27
C ILE A 26 21.20 3.46 -4.42
N GLU A 27 22.20 2.58 -4.46
CA GLU A 27 22.36 1.60 -5.55
C GLU A 27 21.15 0.66 -5.67
N ALA A 28 20.60 0.17 -4.56
CA ALA A 28 19.43 -0.71 -4.61
C ALA A 28 18.13 0.01 -4.97
N LEU A 29 17.99 1.28 -4.58
CA LEU A 29 16.85 2.09 -5.00
C LEU A 29 16.93 2.43 -6.49
N ASP A 30 18.14 2.68 -7.01
CA ASP A 30 18.34 2.88 -8.44
C ASP A 30 18.10 1.60 -9.24
N GLU A 31 18.59 0.45 -8.77
CA GLU A 31 18.27 -0.87 -9.35
C GLU A 31 16.75 -1.07 -9.40
N LEU A 32 16.06 -0.81 -8.28
CA LEU A 32 14.61 -0.90 -8.18
C LEU A 32 13.91 0.06 -9.14
N ARG A 33 14.34 1.32 -9.22
CA ARG A 33 13.76 2.34 -10.11
C ARG A 33 13.87 1.93 -11.57
N VAL A 34 15.05 1.50 -12.01
CA VAL A 34 15.29 1.05 -13.39
C VAL A 34 14.42 -0.17 -13.71
N MET A 35 14.36 -1.14 -12.80
CA MET A 35 13.58 -2.35 -13.00
C MET A 35 12.08 -2.07 -13.00
N TYR A 36 11.61 -1.21 -12.09
CA TYR A 36 10.21 -0.79 -12.06
C TYR A 36 9.81 -0.05 -13.35
N GLU A 37 10.61 0.91 -13.80
CA GLU A 37 10.33 1.68 -15.02
C GLU A 37 10.30 0.78 -16.27
N LYS A 38 11.16 -0.24 -16.32
CA LYS A 38 11.11 -1.26 -17.36
C LYS A 38 9.79 -2.05 -17.34
N TYR A 39 9.39 -2.58 -16.17
CA TYR A 39 8.29 -3.55 -16.10
C TYR A 39 6.90 -2.92 -15.99
N ARG A 40 6.77 -1.65 -15.56
CA ARG A 40 5.48 -0.97 -15.45
C ARG A 40 4.73 -0.82 -16.79
N HIS A 41 5.45 -0.90 -17.91
CA HIS A 41 4.91 -0.85 -19.27
C HIS A 41 5.12 -2.15 -20.05
N ASP A 42 5.72 -3.17 -19.43
CA ASP A 42 6.00 -4.45 -20.07
C ASP A 42 4.70 -5.29 -20.17
N PRO A 43 4.26 -5.68 -21.39
CA PRO A 43 3.01 -6.40 -21.57
C PRO A 43 2.96 -7.75 -20.85
N ASP A 44 4.08 -8.46 -20.79
CA ASP A 44 4.16 -9.79 -20.16
C ASP A 44 4.07 -9.67 -18.64
N PHE A 45 4.74 -8.68 -18.04
CA PHE A 45 4.60 -8.37 -16.62
C PHE A 45 3.17 -7.97 -16.26
N LEU A 46 2.56 -7.08 -17.05
CA LEU A 46 1.17 -6.65 -16.80
C LEU A 46 0.19 -7.81 -16.96
N ALA A 47 0.41 -8.71 -17.94
CA ALA A 47 -0.41 -9.91 -18.11
C ALA A 47 -0.29 -10.84 -16.89
N GLU A 48 0.92 -11.11 -16.39
CA GLU A 48 1.15 -11.93 -15.19
C GLU A 48 0.53 -11.27 -13.95
N PHE A 49 0.71 -9.96 -13.79
CA PHE A 49 0.11 -9.18 -12.70
C PHE A 49 -1.42 -9.25 -12.71
N HIS A 50 -2.06 -8.99 -13.85
CA HIS A 50 -3.52 -9.03 -13.96
C HIS A 50 -4.08 -10.45 -13.85
N HIS A 51 -3.34 -11.45 -14.34
CA HIS A 51 -3.69 -12.85 -14.11
C HIS A 51 -3.73 -13.17 -12.62
N ASP A 52 -2.73 -12.73 -11.85
CA ASP A 52 -2.67 -12.94 -10.40
C ASP A 52 -3.77 -12.18 -9.66
N LEU A 53 -4.00 -10.93 -10.04
CA LEU A 53 -5.11 -10.17 -9.49
C LEU A 53 -6.47 -10.88 -9.72
N LYS A 54 -6.69 -11.44 -10.91
CA LYS A 54 -7.94 -12.13 -11.21
C LYS A 54 -8.07 -13.48 -10.51
N HIS A 55 -7.06 -14.34 -10.65
CA HIS A 55 -7.17 -15.75 -10.29
C HIS A 55 -6.64 -16.09 -8.90
N PHE A 56 -5.72 -15.30 -8.37
CA PHE A 56 -5.17 -15.49 -7.02
C PHE A 56 -5.80 -14.53 -5.99
N VAL A 57 -5.98 -13.26 -6.36
CA VAL A 57 -6.59 -12.26 -5.45
C VAL A 57 -8.12 -12.31 -5.47
N GLY A 58 -8.73 -12.58 -6.62
CA GLY A 58 -10.19 -12.62 -6.79
C GLY A 58 -10.80 -11.30 -7.28
N ARG A 59 -10.03 -10.51 -8.04
CA ARG A 59 -10.51 -9.24 -8.63
C ARG A 59 -11.41 -9.48 -9.86
N PRO A 60 -12.32 -8.54 -10.20
CA PRO A 60 -12.56 -7.26 -9.52
C PRO A 60 -13.33 -7.42 -8.21
N SER A 61 -13.00 -6.60 -7.21
CA SER A 61 -13.83 -6.53 -5.99
C SER A 61 -15.14 -5.80 -6.31
N PRO A 62 -16.30 -6.22 -5.77
CA PRO A 62 -17.57 -5.58 -6.10
C PRO A 62 -17.71 -4.19 -5.47
N ILE A 63 -18.61 -3.38 -6.02
CA ILE A 63 -19.19 -2.24 -5.33
C ILE A 63 -20.56 -2.63 -4.77
N TYR A 64 -20.77 -2.38 -3.48
CA TYR A 64 -22.01 -2.71 -2.79
C TYR A 64 -22.76 -1.44 -2.36
N HIS A 65 -24.01 -1.28 -2.79
CA HIS A 65 -24.87 -0.21 -2.28
C HIS A 65 -25.34 -0.53 -0.86
N ALA A 66 -24.79 0.17 0.13
CA ALA A 66 -25.14 0.04 1.53
C ALA A 66 -26.43 0.82 1.86
N LYS A 67 -27.56 0.42 1.26
CA LYS A 67 -28.85 1.14 1.37
C LYS A 67 -29.24 1.52 2.81
N ARG A 68 -29.06 0.60 3.77
CA ARG A 68 -29.37 0.87 5.19
C ARG A 68 -28.54 2.01 5.78
N TRP A 69 -27.30 2.19 5.34
CA TRP A 69 -26.49 3.33 5.72
C TRP A 69 -26.98 4.60 5.04
N SER A 70 -27.30 4.53 3.74
CA SER A 70 -27.89 5.64 2.99
C SER A 70 -29.14 6.21 3.67
N ASP A 71 -30.04 5.33 4.11
CA ASP A 71 -31.27 5.70 4.82
C ASP A 71 -30.98 6.38 6.17
N ARG A 72 -29.89 5.99 6.86
CA ARG A 72 -29.51 6.52 8.18
C ARG A 72 -28.82 7.88 8.13
N VAL A 73 -28.10 8.20 7.04
CA VAL A 73 -27.31 9.44 6.93
C VAL A 73 -28.04 10.56 6.19
N GLY A 74 -29.38 10.52 6.17
CA GLY A 74 -30.19 11.56 5.56
C GLY A 74 -30.30 11.47 4.03
N GLY A 75 -30.08 10.28 3.44
CA GLY A 75 -30.37 10.01 2.03
C GLY A 75 -29.16 10.03 1.08
N ALA A 76 -27.96 10.36 1.56
CA ALA A 76 -26.74 10.21 0.76
C ALA A 76 -26.55 8.74 0.35
N GLN A 77 -26.27 8.47 -0.93
CA GLN A 77 -26.15 7.08 -1.42
C GLN A 77 -24.74 6.53 -1.13
N ILE A 78 -24.64 5.55 -0.24
CA ILE A 78 -23.36 5.01 0.24
C ILE A 78 -22.99 3.73 -0.51
N TYR A 79 -21.90 3.78 -1.28
CA TYR A 79 -21.36 2.65 -2.03
C TYR A 79 -20.02 2.22 -1.41
N LEU A 80 -19.88 0.91 -1.16
CA LEU A 80 -18.68 0.33 -0.56
C LEU A 80 -17.89 -0.43 -1.63
N LYS A 81 -16.67 0.02 -1.92
CA LYS A 81 -15.70 -0.74 -2.73
C LYS A 81 -15.09 -1.85 -1.87
N ARG A 82 -15.44 -3.11 -2.15
CA ARG A 82 -15.29 -4.25 -1.25
C ARG A 82 -13.89 -4.89 -1.28
N GLU A 83 -12.84 -4.10 -1.04
CA GLU A 83 -11.46 -4.62 -0.92
C GLU A 83 -11.26 -5.56 0.28
N ASP A 84 -12.22 -5.60 1.22
CA ASP A 84 -12.28 -6.57 2.31
C ASP A 84 -12.48 -8.03 1.81
N LEU A 85 -13.03 -8.21 0.61
CA LEU A 85 -13.26 -9.52 0.00
C LEU A 85 -12.05 -10.07 -0.77
N ASN A 86 -11.00 -9.26 -0.96
CA ASN A 86 -9.79 -9.73 -1.60
C ASN A 86 -9.19 -10.91 -0.82
N HIS A 87 -8.47 -11.78 -1.52
CA HIS A 87 -7.62 -12.75 -0.85
C HIS A 87 -6.73 -12.05 0.18
N THR A 88 -6.50 -12.70 1.33
CA THR A 88 -5.88 -12.15 2.56
C THR A 88 -6.74 -11.19 3.39
N GLY A 89 -7.75 -10.54 2.81
CA GLY A 89 -8.78 -9.74 3.50
C GLY A 89 -8.58 -8.22 3.49
N ALA A 90 -7.75 -7.68 2.59
CA ALA A 90 -7.48 -6.25 2.46
C ALA A 90 -6.94 -5.85 1.09
N HIS A 91 -6.85 -4.54 0.82
CA HIS A 91 -6.25 -3.98 -0.41
C HIS A 91 -4.73 -4.24 -0.53
N LYS A 92 -4.05 -4.57 0.58
CA LYS A 92 -2.59 -4.73 0.62
C LYS A 92 -2.06 -5.75 -0.38
N VAL A 93 -2.84 -6.78 -0.69
CA VAL A 93 -2.45 -7.84 -1.63
C VAL A 93 -2.20 -7.34 -3.05
N ASN A 94 -2.85 -6.25 -3.48
CA ASN A 94 -2.63 -5.67 -4.81
C ASN A 94 -1.16 -5.24 -4.98
N ASN A 95 -0.65 -4.53 -3.97
CA ASN A 95 0.73 -4.06 -3.91
C ASN A 95 1.73 -5.21 -3.75
N THR A 96 1.46 -6.16 -2.84
CA THR A 96 2.41 -7.25 -2.58
C THR A 96 2.56 -8.17 -3.78
N VAL A 97 1.50 -8.40 -4.56
CA VAL A 97 1.60 -9.13 -5.84
C VAL A 97 2.53 -8.41 -6.81
N GLY A 98 2.31 -7.11 -7.06
CA GLY A 98 3.14 -6.35 -8.00
C GLY A 98 4.62 -6.32 -7.59
N GLN A 99 4.91 -6.02 -6.32
CA GLN A 99 6.28 -5.96 -5.82
C GLN A 99 6.97 -7.34 -5.76
N ALA A 100 6.24 -8.41 -5.41
CA ALA A 100 6.83 -9.75 -5.38
C ALA A 100 7.13 -10.29 -6.79
N LEU A 101 6.30 -9.97 -7.78
CA LEU A 101 6.61 -10.24 -9.19
C LEU A 101 7.86 -9.46 -9.63
N LEU A 102 8.00 -8.20 -9.22
CA LEU A 102 9.21 -7.42 -9.51
C LEU A 102 10.44 -8.03 -8.84
N ALA A 103 10.34 -8.45 -7.58
CA ALA A 103 11.42 -9.16 -6.87
C ALA A 103 11.87 -10.43 -7.61
N LYS A 104 10.91 -11.22 -8.12
CA LYS A 104 11.18 -12.40 -8.95
C LYS A 104 11.90 -12.03 -10.25
N ARG A 105 11.49 -10.95 -10.94
CA ARG A 105 12.17 -10.44 -12.14
C ARG A 105 13.57 -9.92 -11.86
N MET A 106 13.81 -9.42 -10.65
CA MET A 106 15.13 -9.00 -10.16
C MET A 106 15.98 -10.15 -9.63
N GLY A 107 15.47 -11.38 -9.62
CA GLY A 107 16.19 -12.56 -9.13
C GLY A 107 16.49 -12.53 -7.63
N LYS A 108 15.71 -11.77 -6.84
CA LYS A 108 15.89 -11.67 -5.39
C LYS A 108 15.16 -12.84 -4.71
N PRO A 109 15.86 -13.83 -4.11
CA PRO A 109 15.21 -15.01 -3.51
C PRO A 109 14.54 -14.73 -2.16
N ARG A 110 14.81 -13.56 -1.56
CA ARG A 110 14.38 -13.21 -0.21
C ARG A 110 13.60 -11.91 -0.19
N ILE A 111 12.50 -11.92 0.55
CA ILE A 111 11.60 -10.79 0.79
C ILE A 111 11.67 -10.39 2.25
N ILE A 112 11.78 -9.09 2.49
CA ILE A 112 11.50 -8.49 3.79
C ILE A 112 10.30 -7.54 3.70
N ALA A 113 9.59 -7.37 4.82
CA ALA A 113 8.53 -6.36 4.96
C ALA A 113 8.37 -5.93 6.42
N GLU A 114 7.76 -4.77 6.66
CA GLU A 114 7.32 -4.29 7.97
C GLU A 114 5.81 -4.43 8.14
N THR A 115 5.30 -4.59 9.36
CA THR A 115 3.86 -4.54 9.58
C THR A 115 3.49 -4.05 10.97
N GLY A 116 2.38 -3.32 11.07
CA GLY A 116 1.73 -2.93 12.32
C GLY A 116 0.54 -3.84 12.59
N ALA A 117 -0.63 -3.53 12.01
CA ALA A 117 -1.85 -4.34 12.16
C ALA A 117 -1.75 -5.81 11.65
N GLY A 118 -0.69 -6.16 10.93
CA GLY A 118 -0.45 -7.53 10.45
C GLY A 118 -0.91 -7.80 9.02
N GLN A 119 -1.83 -7.00 8.45
CA GLN A 119 -2.39 -7.27 7.11
C GLN A 119 -1.34 -7.22 5.99
N HIS A 120 -0.40 -6.26 6.02
CA HIS A 120 0.69 -6.20 5.03
C HIS A 120 1.64 -7.39 5.16
N GLY A 121 1.98 -7.76 6.39
CA GLY A 121 2.80 -8.94 6.66
C GLY A 121 2.15 -10.24 6.18
N VAL A 122 0.84 -10.41 6.42
CA VAL A 122 0.07 -11.57 5.90
C VAL A 122 0.04 -11.58 4.38
N ALA A 123 -0.22 -10.44 3.74
CA ALA A 123 -0.24 -10.33 2.27
C ALA A 123 1.13 -10.65 1.65
N THR A 124 2.21 -10.17 2.29
CA THR A 124 3.58 -10.43 1.87
C THR A 124 3.94 -11.91 2.04
N ALA A 125 3.68 -12.49 3.21
CA ALA A 125 3.90 -13.92 3.46
C ALA A 125 3.12 -14.81 2.48
N THR A 126 1.88 -14.43 2.16
CA THR A 126 1.01 -15.17 1.23
C THR A 126 1.60 -15.23 -0.18
N ILE A 127 2.01 -14.10 -0.73
CA ILE A 127 2.58 -14.08 -2.09
C ILE A 127 3.98 -14.69 -2.13
N SER A 128 4.81 -14.49 -1.11
CA SER A 128 6.13 -15.11 -1.02
C SER A 128 6.02 -16.64 -0.98
N ALA A 129 5.09 -17.19 -0.20
CA ALA A 129 4.83 -18.63 -0.15
C ALA A 129 4.43 -19.18 -1.53
N ARG A 130 3.57 -18.48 -2.26
CA ARG A 130 3.15 -18.85 -3.62
C ARG A 130 4.31 -18.84 -4.62
N LEU A 131 5.20 -17.85 -4.53
CA LEU A 131 6.32 -17.67 -5.45
C LEU A 131 7.59 -18.44 -5.04
N GLY A 132 7.57 -19.12 -3.89
CA GLY A 132 8.72 -19.85 -3.37
C GLY A 132 9.85 -18.94 -2.87
N LEU A 133 9.52 -17.76 -2.35
CA LEU A 133 10.48 -16.78 -1.83
C LEU A 133 10.59 -16.90 -0.31
N GLU A 134 11.80 -16.75 0.23
CA GLU A 134 11.99 -16.60 1.68
C GLU A 134 11.30 -15.31 2.13
N CYS A 135 10.57 -15.33 3.25
CA CYS A 135 9.85 -14.17 3.75
C CYS A 135 10.18 -13.89 5.22
N VAL A 136 10.66 -12.69 5.50
CA VAL A 136 10.88 -12.18 6.86
C VAL A 136 10.05 -10.94 7.09
N VAL A 137 9.24 -10.92 8.15
CA VAL A 137 8.36 -9.81 8.49
C VAL A 137 8.75 -9.21 9.83
N TYR A 138 9.08 -7.93 9.84
CA TYR A 138 9.37 -7.14 11.05
C TYR A 138 8.08 -6.56 11.62
N MET A 139 7.89 -6.72 12.93
CA MET A 139 6.67 -6.28 13.59
C MET A 139 6.98 -5.82 15.01
N GLY A 140 6.50 -4.64 15.41
CA GLY A 140 6.69 -4.13 16.77
C GLY A 140 6.17 -5.12 17.81
N SER A 141 6.89 -5.32 18.92
CA SER A 141 6.54 -6.37 19.89
C SER A 141 5.20 -6.15 20.58
N GLU A 142 4.75 -4.90 20.73
CA GLU A 142 3.41 -4.58 21.20
C GLU A 142 2.34 -4.96 20.16
N ASP A 143 2.61 -4.74 18.88
CA ASP A 143 1.71 -5.16 17.79
C ASP A 143 1.67 -6.69 17.65
N VAL A 144 2.79 -7.39 17.85
CA VAL A 144 2.82 -8.87 17.86
C VAL A 144 1.85 -9.44 18.89
N LYS A 145 1.80 -8.86 20.10
CA LYS A 145 0.85 -9.27 21.14
C LYS A 145 -0.60 -8.95 20.75
N ARG A 146 -0.85 -7.72 20.30
CA ARG A 146 -2.20 -7.24 19.96
C ARG A 146 -2.81 -7.92 18.73
N GLN A 147 -1.97 -8.34 17.78
CA GLN A 147 -2.37 -8.90 16.49
C GLN A 147 -1.95 -10.37 16.35
N ALA A 148 -1.98 -11.12 17.45
CA ALA A 148 -1.59 -12.53 17.50
C ALA A 148 -2.21 -13.41 16.38
N PRO A 149 -3.49 -13.24 15.96
CA PRO A 149 -4.05 -13.99 14.85
C PRO A 149 -3.30 -13.78 13.52
N ASN A 150 -2.89 -12.55 13.21
CA ASN A 150 -2.15 -12.26 11.99
C ASN A 150 -0.70 -12.78 12.08
N VAL A 151 -0.07 -12.73 13.25
CA VAL A 151 1.25 -13.34 13.49
C VAL A 151 1.21 -14.85 13.24
N TYR A 152 0.17 -15.52 13.74
CA TYR A 152 -0.02 -16.95 13.52
C TYR A 152 -0.22 -17.28 12.04
N ARG A 153 -1.05 -16.51 11.32
CA ARG A 153 -1.23 -16.66 9.87
C ARG A 153 0.07 -16.53 9.09
N MET A 154 0.90 -15.53 9.41
CA MET A 154 2.22 -15.36 8.77
C MET A 154 3.12 -16.57 8.96
N LYS A 155 3.16 -17.13 10.18
CA LYS A 155 3.96 -18.34 10.48
C LYS A 155 3.44 -19.58 9.76
N LEU A 156 2.12 -19.76 9.67
CA LEU A 156 1.52 -20.86 8.91
C LEU A 156 1.86 -20.79 7.40
N LEU A 157 2.04 -19.58 6.88
CA LEU A 157 2.50 -19.34 5.50
C LEU A 157 4.02 -19.51 5.33
N GLY A 158 4.74 -19.91 6.38
CA GLY A 158 6.19 -20.14 6.33
C GLY A 158 7.05 -18.89 6.52
N ALA A 159 6.45 -17.72 6.78
CA ALA A 159 7.22 -16.50 7.02
C ALA A 159 7.83 -16.47 8.44
N LYS A 160 9.06 -15.98 8.54
CA LYS A 160 9.70 -15.65 9.82
C LYS A 160 9.18 -14.30 10.30
N VAL A 161 8.56 -14.26 11.47
CA VAL A 161 8.13 -13.00 12.11
C VAL A 161 9.17 -12.60 13.15
N VAL A 162 9.77 -11.41 12.99
CA VAL A 162 10.79 -10.84 13.86
C VAL A 162 10.17 -9.74 14.73
N PRO A 163 10.00 -9.97 16.04
CA PRO A 163 9.53 -8.94 16.97
C PRO A 163 10.59 -7.85 17.13
N VAL A 164 10.18 -6.59 17.02
CA VAL A 164 11.04 -5.42 17.24
C VAL A 164 10.78 -4.84 18.62
N GLU A 165 11.80 -4.89 19.47
CA GLU A 165 11.77 -4.43 20.87
C GLU A 165 12.34 -3.02 21.06
N SER A 166 12.94 -2.43 20.02
CA SER A 166 13.52 -1.10 20.05
C SER A 166 12.45 0.00 20.02
N GLY A 167 12.79 1.16 20.59
CA GLY A 167 11.98 2.38 20.49
C GLY A 167 10.56 2.25 21.04
N SER A 168 9.59 2.71 20.26
CA SER A 168 8.16 2.69 20.61
C SER A 168 7.51 1.32 20.49
N LYS A 169 8.22 0.34 19.88
CA LYS A 169 7.76 -1.04 19.63
C LYS A 169 6.54 -1.09 18.72
N THR A 170 6.47 -0.18 17.75
CA THR A 170 5.38 -0.07 16.77
C THR A 170 5.89 -0.13 15.33
N LEU A 171 5.03 0.15 14.35
CA LEU A 171 5.32 0.16 12.91
C LEU A 171 6.59 0.97 12.54
N LYS A 172 6.82 2.12 13.17
CA LYS A 172 8.00 2.96 12.89
C LYS A 172 9.31 2.23 13.18
N ASP A 173 9.36 1.52 14.30
CA ASP A 173 10.57 0.77 14.69
C ASP A 173 10.75 -0.46 13.81
N ALA A 174 9.64 -1.13 13.43
CA ALA A 174 9.66 -2.24 12.48
C ALA A 174 10.23 -1.84 11.11
N LEU A 175 9.88 -0.65 10.62
CA LEU A 175 10.42 -0.10 9.37
C LEU A 175 11.94 0.13 9.48
N ASN A 176 12.41 0.69 10.59
CA ASN A 176 13.84 0.92 10.81
C ASN A 176 14.65 -0.38 10.82
N GLU A 177 14.16 -1.43 11.49
CA GLU A 177 14.85 -2.73 11.50
C GLU A 177 14.79 -3.43 10.13
N ALA A 178 13.68 -3.31 9.39
CA ALA A 178 13.60 -3.81 8.01
C ALA A 178 14.62 -3.11 7.10
N MET A 179 14.76 -1.79 7.20
CA MET A 179 15.77 -1.05 6.43
C MET A 179 17.20 -1.48 6.79
N ARG A 180 17.50 -1.73 8.07
CA ARG A 180 18.82 -2.24 8.49
C ARG A 180 19.13 -3.63 7.94
N ASP A 181 18.15 -4.53 7.95
CA ASP A 181 18.29 -5.83 7.29
C ASP A 181 18.57 -5.64 5.80
N TRP A 182 17.82 -4.76 5.14
CA TRP A 182 17.99 -4.53 3.72
C TRP A 182 19.40 -4.06 3.36
N VAL A 183 19.95 -3.10 4.11
CA VAL A 183 21.34 -2.63 3.94
C VAL A 183 22.33 -3.79 4.06
N THR A 184 22.07 -4.73 4.97
CA THR A 184 22.98 -5.86 5.22
C THR A 184 22.87 -6.96 4.14
N ASN A 185 21.70 -7.12 3.53
CA ASN A 185 21.38 -8.25 2.63
C ASN A 185 20.97 -7.80 1.21
N ILE A 186 21.45 -6.64 0.78
CA ILE A 186 20.97 -5.88 -0.39
C ILE A 186 21.04 -6.67 -1.71
N SER A 187 22.03 -7.55 -1.86
CA SER A 187 22.25 -8.33 -3.08
C SER A 187 21.18 -9.41 -3.30
N THR A 188 20.65 -9.99 -2.21
CA THR A 188 19.72 -11.13 -2.24
C THR A 188 18.29 -10.77 -1.83
N THR A 189 18.10 -9.59 -1.26
CA THR A 189 16.84 -9.21 -0.59
C THR A 189 16.12 -8.09 -1.33
N PHE A 190 14.82 -8.29 -1.55
CA PHE A 190 13.89 -7.24 -1.95
C PHE A 190 13.04 -6.79 -0.75
N TYR A 191 12.89 -5.48 -0.58
CA TYR A 191 12.05 -4.92 0.47
C TYR A 191 10.66 -4.56 -0.08
N ILE A 192 9.62 -5.27 0.36
CA ILE A 192 8.23 -4.94 0.01
C ILE A 192 7.68 -3.93 1.01
N ILE A 193 7.70 -2.65 0.65
CA ILE A 193 7.09 -1.59 1.46
C ILE A 193 5.56 -1.67 1.41
N GLY A 194 4.91 -1.42 2.55
CA GLY A 194 3.47 -1.61 2.68
C GLY A 194 2.59 -0.42 2.33
N THR A 195 3.14 0.73 1.96
CA THR A 195 2.33 1.95 1.77
C THR A 195 2.95 2.97 0.83
N VAL A 196 2.20 4.01 0.45
CA VAL A 196 2.62 5.09 -0.46
C VAL A 196 3.46 6.11 0.31
N ALA A 197 4.62 5.64 0.76
CA ALA A 197 5.62 6.39 1.50
C ALA A 197 7.01 5.83 1.19
N GLY A 198 8.04 6.36 1.85
CA GLY A 198 9.42 5.97 1.61
C GLY A 198 10.05 6.70 0.42
N PRO A 199 11.31 6.37 0.08
CA PRO A 199 12.03 7.00 -1.01
C PRO A 199 11.43 6.59 -2.37
N HIS A 200 11.57 7.46 -3.37
CA HIS A 200 11.32 7.06 -4.76
C HIS A 200 12.15 5.80 -5.11
N PRO A 201 11.59 4.80 -5.83
CA PRO A 201 10.31 4.81 -6.56
C PRO A 201 9.08 4.34 -5.76
N TYR A 202 9.21 4.01 -4.47
CA TYR A 202 8.15 3.33 -3.72
C TYR A 202 6.79 4.05 -3.73
N PRO A 203 6.67 5.37 -3.49
CA PRO A 203 5.37 6.03 -3.52
C PRO A 203 4.64 5.86 -4.85
N MET A 204 5.35 6.03 -5.97
CA MET A 204 4.78 5.87 -7.32
C MET A 204 4.41 4.40 -7.57
N MET A 205 5.33 3.47 -7.28
CA MET A 205 5.13 2.04 -7.50
C MET A 205 3.94 1.48 -6.70
N VAL A 206 3.84 1.83 -5.41
CA VAL A 206 2.75 1.36 -4.55
C VAL A 206 1.41 1.96 -4.99
N ARG A 207 1.39 3.24 -5.41
CA ARG A 207 0.20 3.86 -6.00
C ARG A 207 -0.25 3.10 -7.24
N ASP A 208 0.66 2.85 -8.17
CA ASP A 208 0.37 2.23 -9.46
C ASP A 208 -0.19 0.81 -9.28
N PHE A 209 0.41 -0.02 -8.41
CA PHE A 209 -0.13 -1.36 -8.13
C PHE A 209 -1.47 -1.35 -7.40
N ASN A 210 -1.77 -0.31 -6.59
CA ASN A 210 -3.09 -0.16 -5.98
C ASN A 210 -4.12 0.51 -6.89
N SER A 211 -3.71 1.14 -8.01
CA SER A 211 -4.59 1.93 -8.88
C SER A 211 -5.74 1.13 -9.50
N VAL A 212 -5.58 -0.19 -9.57
CA VAL A 212 -6.63 -1.13 -10.00
C VAL A 212 -7.95 -0.92 -9.25
N VAL A 213 -7.90 -0.50 -7.98
CA VAL A 213 -9.09 -0.22 -7.18
C VAL A 213 -9.92 0.91 -7.79
N GLY A 214 -9.28 2.03 -8.12
CA GLY A 214 -9.94 3.18 -8.75
C GLY A 214 -10.37 2.89 -10.19
N VAL A 215 -9.58 2.13 -10.95
CA VAL A 215 -9.89 1.74 -12.34
C VAL A 215 -11.18 0.92 -12.38
N GLU A 216 -11.27 -0.11 -11.53
CA GLU A 216 -12.49 -0.90 -11.40
C GLU A 216 -13.66 -0.05 -10.92
N CYS A 217 -13.43 0.84 -9.95
CA CYS A 217 -14.47 1.69 -9.40
C CYS A 217 -15.11 2.58 -10.49
N LYS A 218 -14.30 3.19 -11.36
CA LYS A 218 -14.82 4.03 -12.47
C LYS A 218 -15.71 3.24 -13.41
N SER A 219 -15.29 2.02 -13.78
CA SER A 219 -16.06 1.12 -14.63
C SER A 219 -17.38 0.73 -13.96
N GLN A 220 -17.31 0.29 -12.71
CA GLN A 220 -18.46 -0.18 -11.94
C GLN A 220 -19.48 0.93 -11.66
N MET A 221 -19.03 2.14 -11.33
CA MET A 221 -19.93 3.27 -11.08
C MET A 221 -20.68 3.71 -12.35
N ASN A 222 -19.99 3.74 -13.50
CA ASN A 222 -20.64 4.00 -14.78
C ASN A 222 -21.65 2.91 -15.14
N GLU A 223 -21.29 1.63 -14.96
CA GLU A 223 -22.19 0.50 -15.23
C GLU A 223 -23.44 0.52 -14.33
N MET A 224 -23.26 0.78 -13.03
CA MET A 224 -24.35 0.74 -12.05
C MET A 224 -25.27 1.95 -12.12
N LEU A 225 -24.72 3.16 -12.33
CA LEU A 225 -25.47 4.43 -12.16
C LEU A 225 -25.44 5.35 -13.38
N GLY A 226 -24.69 5.01 -14.43
CA GLY A 226 -24.49 5.88 -15.60
C GLY A 226 -23.70 7.16 -15.30
N ARG A 227 -23.08 7.25 -14.11
CA ARG A 227 -22.32 8.43 -13.66
C ARG A 227 -21.24 8.06 -12.66
N GLN A 228 -20.30 8.99 -12.45
CA GLN A 228 -19.32 8.92 -11.37
C GLN A 228 -19.91 9.43 -10.03
N PRO A 229 -19.36 9.03 -8.88
CA PRO A 229 -19.83 9.48 -7.57
C PRO A 229 -19.51 10.96 -7.31
N ASP A 230 -20.29 11.59 -6.43
CA ASP A 230 -20.08 12.99 -6.02
C ASP A 230 -18.85 13.16 -5.09
N ALA A 231 -18.40 12.06 -4.48
CA ALA A 231 -17.16 11.98 -3.72
C ALA A 231 -16.64 10.54 -3.63
N VAL A 232 -15.32 10.40 -3.57
CA VAL A 232 -14.63 9.16 -3.18
C VAL A 232 -13.96 9.41 -1.83
N VAL A 233 -14.21 8.53 -0.86
CA VAL A 233 -13.73 8.68 0.51
C VAL A 233 -12.88 7.45 0.88
N ALA A 234 -11.71 7.68 1.47
CA ALA A 234 -10.80 6.62 1.87
C ALA A 234 -10.00 7.00 3.13
N CYS A 235 -9.62 6.01 3.93
CA CYS A 235 -8.81 6.27 5.13
C CYS A 235 -7.34 6.50 4.77
N VAL A 236 -6.67 7.39 5.49
CA VAL A 236 -5.28 7.78 5.26
C VAL A 236 -4.46 7.44 6.49
N GLY A 237 -3.82 6.27 6.45
CA GLY A 237 -2.60 6.00 7.23
C GLY A 237 -1.40 6.47 6.40
N GLY A 238 -0.61 5.54 5.88
CA GLY A 238 0.39 5.87 4.85
C GLY A 238 -0.18 6.02 3.42
N GLY A 239 -1.50 6.17 3.25
CA GLY A 239 -2.13 6.54 1.96
C GLY A 239 -2.35 5.48 0.88
N SER A 240 -1.90 4.22 1.02
CA SER A 240 -1.99 3.23 -0.09
C SER A 240 -3.38 2.91 -0.62
N ASN A 241 -4.39 2.71 0.25
CA ASN A 241 -5.75 2.46 -0.22
C ASN A 241 -6.36 3.72 -0.86
N ALA A 242 -6.11 4.88 -0.23
CA ALA A 242 -6.60 6.17 -0.68
C ALA A 242 -6.06 6.50 -2.06
N MET A 243 -4.74 6.44 -2.26
CA MET A 243 -4.15 6.70 -3.57
C MET A 243 -4.53 5.65 -4.61
N GLY A 244 -4.73 4.39 -4.22
CA GLY A 244 -5.22 3.35 -5.11
C GLY A 244 -6.61 3.64 -5.70
N ILE A 245 -7.51 4.20 -4.90
CA ILE A 245 -8.84 4.58 -5.38
C ILE A 245 -8.89 6.00 -5.97
N PHE A 246 -8.11 6.94 -5.45
CA PHE A 246 -8.11 8.35 -5.88
C PHE A 246 -7.39 8.59 -7.21
N TYR A 247 -6.29 7.89 -7.46
CA TYR A 247 -5.42 8.19 -8.60
C TYR A 247 -6.18 8.17 -9.94
N PRO A 248 -7.02 7.18 -10.26
CA PRO A 248 -7.81 7.18 -11.51
C PRO A 248 -8.87 8.29 -11.60
N TYR A 249 -9.21 8.94 -10.48
CA TYR A 249 -10.17 10.04 -10.39
C TYR A 249 -9.52 11.43 -10.37
N ILE A 250 -8.19 11.52 -10.36
CA ILE A 250 -7.49 12.80 -10.12
C ILE A 250 -7.82 13.89 -11.14
N ASP A 251 -8.08 13.51 -12.39
CA ASP A 251 -8.46 14.42 -13.48
C ASP A 251 -9.98 14.69 -13.56
N LEU A 252 -10.78 14.09 -12.66
CA LEU A 252 -12.23 14.26 -12.62
C LEU A 252 -12.62 15.34 -11.61
N SER A 253 -12.65 16.60 -12.06
CA SER A 253 -12.92 17.77 -11.22
C SER A 253 -14.26 17.72 -10.47
N ASP A 254 -15.25 17.01 -11.03
CA ASP A 254 -16.58 16.90 -10.43
C ASP A 254 -16.63 15.87 -9.30
N VAL A 255 -15.57 15.09 -9.10
CA VAL A 255 -15.46 14.06 -8.06
C VAL A 255 -14.56 14.55 -6.94
N ARG A 256 -15.14 14.79 -5.76
CA ARG A 256 -14.34 15.18 -4.58
C ARG A 256 -13.56 13.99 -4.04
N LEU A 257 -12.27 14.18 -3.78
CA LEU A 257 -11.39 13.16 -3.17
C LEU A 257 -11.16 13.50 -1.70
N ILE A 258 -11.65 12.66 -0.79
CA ILE A 258 -11.68 12.95 0.65
C ILE A 258 -10.88 11.88 1.42
N GLY A 259 -9.69 12.25 1.87
CA GLY A 259 -8.88 11.44 2.78
C GLY A 259 -9.30 11.62 4.24
N VAL A 260 -9.40 10.53 4.99
CA VAL A 260 -9.78 10.56 6.42
C VAL A 260 -8.63 10.01 7.28
N GLU A 261 -8.00 10.87 8.05
CA GLU A 261 -6.93 10.51 9.00
C GLU A 261 -7.48 10.16 10.40
N ALA A 262 -6.66 9.48 11.22
CA ALA A 262 -7.07 9.07 12.55
C ALA A 262 -6.87 10.19 13.60
N ALA A 263 -7.96 10.77 14.08
CA ALA A 263 -7.94 11.82 15.12
C ALA A 263 -7.55 11.30 16.53
N GLY A 264 -7.45 9.98 16.73
CA GLY A 264 -7.08 9.39 18.02
C GLY A 264 -7.99 9.85 19.16
N HIS A 265 -7.40 10.46 20.18
CA HIS A 265 -8.14 11.03 21.32
C HIS A 265 -8.61 12.48 21.11
N GLY A 266 -8.42 13.05 19.92
CA GLY A 266 -8.70 14.44 19.58
C GLY A 266 -7.45 15.13 19.03
N ILE A 267 -7.61 15.97 17.99
CA ILE A 267 -6.49 16.68 17.35
C ILE A 267 -5.82 17.62 18.36
N GLU A 268 -6.64 18.32 19.14
CA GLU A 268 -6.25 19.25 20.19
C GLU A 268 -5.44 18.59 21.33
N THR A 269 -5.52 17.27 21.49
CA THR A 269 -4.81 16.55 22.54
C THR A 269 -3.36 16.22 22.17
N GLY A 270 -2.99 16.36 20.89
CA GLY A 270 -1.72 15.87 20.35
C GLY A 270 -1.59 14.33 20.31
N LYS A 271 -2.62 13.58 20.73
CA LYS A 271 -2.65 12.11 20.72
C LYS A 271 -3.46 11.60 19.54
N HIS A 272 -2.97 11.85 18.34
CA HIS A 272 -3.59 11.51 17.06
C HIS A 272 -2.57 10.94 16.07
N ALA A 273 -3.05 10.47 14.91
CA ALA A 273 -2.24 10.09 13.75
C ALA A 273 -2.78 10.77 12.48
N ALA A 274 -3.00 12.09 12.58
CA ALA A 274 -3.49 12.97 11.51
C ALA A 274 -2.49 14.09 11.18
N PRO A 275 -1.28 13.77 10.69
CA PRO A 275 -0.23 14.76 10.42
C PRO A 275 -0.63 15.79 9.37
N LEU A 276 -1.43 15.43 8.34
CA LEU A 276 -1.87 16.37 7.31
C LEU A 276 -2.88 17.37 7.88
N THR A 277 -3.86 16.89 8.64
CA THR A 277 -4.89 17.73 9.28
C THR A 277 -4.28 18.65 10.34
N ALA A 278 -3.30 18.16 11.09
CA ALA A 278 -2.64 18.94 12.14
C ALA A 278 -1.53 19.87 11.62
N ASN A 279 -1.29 19.93 10.30
CA ASN A 279 -0.19 20.67 9.68
C ASN A 279 1.18 20.38 10.34
N SER A 280 1.44 19.09 10.60
CA SER A 280 2.70 18.66 11.18
C SER A 280 3.88 18.99 10.24
N PRO A 281 5.09 19.23 10.76
CA PRO A 281 6.27 19.48 9.93
C PRO A 281 6.50 18.34 8.92
N ILE A 282 6.91 18.72 7.71
CA ILE A 282 7.26 17.76 6.64
C ILE A 282 8.33 16.79 7.14
N GLY A 283 8.14 15.50 6.91
CA GLY A 283 9.04 14.43 7.35
C GLY A 283 8.67 13.79 8.70
N VAL A 284 7.63 14.27 9.38
CA VAL A 284 7.09 13.62 10.58
C VAL A 284 5.89 12.75 10.21
N LEU A 285 6.09 11.43 10.21
CA LEU A 285 5.04 10.39 10.26
C LEU A 285 5.05 9.70 11.62
#